data_AF-A0A7S2I488-F1
#
_entry.id   AF-A0A7S2I488-F1
#
_cell.length_a   1.000
_cell.length_b   1.000
_cell.length_c   1.000
_cell.angle_alpha   90.00
_cell.angle_beta   90.00
_cell.angle_gamma   90.00
#
_symmetry.space_group_name_H-M   'P 1'
#
loop_
_entity.id
_entity.type
_entity.pdbx_description
1 polymer ?
#
loop_
_entity_poly.entity_id
_entity_poly.type
_entity_poly.pdbx_seq_one_letter_code
_entity_poly.pdbx_strand_id
1 'polypeptide(L)'
;EDAVRLVLRAGTDVDCGSFVTDHAASALAAGKISEADLDERLYYQFRLRMRLGHFDPEGPLDRISADEVCSEYALALMRDGAAQGCTLLKNSGGTLPLPAAAASVAVLGPNSNTTKQTVAYYGGQRPCGMHIWNLADAVREHAANVTHQMGVKDVQVSDDPDPIALAAAKDAEWVVLGVGTDLSLAEEGKDATALALSAGQAKLVEAAAEVAK
;
A
#
# COMPACT_ATOMS: atom_id res chain seq x y z
N GLU A 1 15.89 2.64 33.41
CA GLU A 1 15.80 1.44 34.28
C GLU A 1 14.37 1.14 34.72
N ASP A 2 13.63 2.07 35.36
CA ASP A 2 12.26 1.76 35.84
C ASP A 2 11.30 1.37 34.71
N ALA A 3 11.46 1.97 33.53
CA ALA A 3 10.73 1.57 32.32
C ALA A 3 11.02 0.11 31.92
N VAL A 4 12.28 -0.35 31.99
CA VAL A 4 12.64 -1.76 31.69
C VAL A 4 11.90 -2.70 32.64
N ARG A 5 11.91 -2.39 33.94
CA ARG A 5 11.15 -3.18 34.93
C ARG A 5 9.65 -3.22 34.58
N LEU A 6 9.06 -2.07 34.23
CA LEU A 6 7.63 -1.99 33.93
C LEU A 6 7.27 -2.82 32.70
N VAL A 7 8.04 -2.72 31.60
CA VAL A 7 7.72 -3.47 30.38
C VAL A 7 7.91 -4.97 30.54
N LEU A 8 8.98 -5.42 31.21
CA LEU A 8 9.20 -6.85 31.45
C LEU A 8 8.10 -7.45 32.32
N ARG A 9 7.71 -6.76 33.41
CA ARG A 9 6.64 -7.23 34.31
C ARG A 9 5.25 -7.13 33.70
N ALA A 10 5.04 -6.20 32.77
CA ALA A 10 3.81 -6.12 31.98
C ALA A 10 3.69 -7.27 30.95
N GLY A 11 4.77 -8.03 30.74
CA GLY A 11 4.79 -9.17 29.83
C GLY A 11 5.25 -8.83 28.42
N THR A 12 5.92 -7.70 28.20
CA THR A 12 6.56 -7.41 26.92
C THR A 12 7.77 -8.32 26.74
N ASP A 13 7.64 -9.32 25.87
CA ASP A 13 8.69 -10.32 25.64
C ASP A 13 9.81 -9.82 24.69
N VAL A 14 9.47 -8.93 23.76
CA VAL A 14 10.37 -8.39 22.72
C VAL A 14 10.28 -6.87 22.69
N ASP A 15 11.43 -6.22 22.71
CA ASP A 15 11.57 -4.79 22.43
C ASP A 15 11.93 -4.59 20.95
N CYS A 16 11.05 -3.94 20.19
CA CYS A 16 11.33 -3.56 18.81
C CYS A 16 12.14 -2.26 18.79
N GLY A 17 13.39 -2.36 19.25
CA GLY A 17 14.30 -1.25 19.48
C GLY A 17 15.54 -1.70 20.23
N SER A 18 16.22 -0.77 20.89
CA SER A 18 17.39 -1.06 21.72
C SER A 18 17.20 -0.74 23.20
N PHE A 19 16.06 -0.19 23.60
CA PHE A 19 15.87 0.38 24.93
C PHE A 19 16.07 -0.65 26.05
N VAL A 20 15.47 -1.84 25.92
CA VAL A 20 15.67 -2.92 26.89
C VAL A 20 17.11 -3.41 26.86
N THR A 21 17.69 -3.62 25.67
CA THR A 21 19.08 -4.06 25.51
C THR A 21 20.08 -3.09 26.16
N ASP A 22 19.89 -1.79 25.95
CA ASP A 22 20.79 -0.73 26.41
C ASP A 22 20.69 -0.48 27.92
N HIS A 23 19.53 -0.80 28.53
CA HIS A 23 19.25 -0.44 29.92
C HIS A 23 19.01 -1.61 30.88
N ALA A 24 18.85 -2.85 30.39
CA ALA A 24 18.60 -4.02 31.25
C ALA A 24 19.75 -4.30 32.22
N ALA A 25 21.01 -4.20 31.77
CA ALA A 25 22.17 -4.41 32.64
C ALA A 25 22.22 -3.39 33.80
N SER A 26 21.96 -2.11 33.50
CA SER A 26 21.85 -1.05 34.52
C SER A 26 20.68 -1.33 35.49
N ALA A 27 19.52 -1.73 34.96
CA ALA A 27 18.35 -2.06 35.77
C ALA A 27 18.61 -3.27 36.70
N LEU A 28 19.35 -4.26 36.23
CA LEU A 28 19.77 -5.43 37.02
C LEU A 28 20.75 -5.03 38.10
N ALA A 29 21.79 -4.26 37.77
CA ALA A 29 22.78 -3.75 38.73
C ALA A 29 22.14 -2.87 39.81
N ALA A 30 21.10 -2.12 39.46
CA ALA A 30 20.32 -1.31 40.39
C ALA A 30 19.24 -2.11 41.17
N GLY A 31 19.14 -3.43 40.98
CA GLY A 31 18.16 -4.30 41.64
C GLY A 31 16.69 -4.01 41.26
N LYS A 32 16.46 -3.33 40.14
CA LYS A 32 15.11 -2.99 39.64
C LYS A 32 14.43 -4.17 38.95
N ILE A 33 15.24 -5.03 38.35
CA ILE A 33 14.83 -6.31 37.74
C ILE A 33 15.71 -7.42 38.30
N SER A 34 15.27 -8.66 38.13
CA SER A 34 16.03 -9.88 38.42
C SER A 34 16.37 -10.62 37.13
N GLU A 35 17.32 -11.54 37.18
CA GLU A 35 17.60 -12.45 36.06
C GLU A 35 16.35 -13.27 35.69
N ALA A 36 15.55 -13.67 36.69
CA ALA A 36 14.29 -14.37 36.46
C ALA A 36 13.28 -13.55 35.63
N ASP A 37 13.24 -12.22 35.80
CA ASP A 37 12.39 -11.35 34.97
C ASP A 37 12.81 -11.41 33.49
N LEU A 38 14.11 -11.55 33.20
CA LEU A 38 14.65 -11.69 31.83
C LEU A 38 14.46 -13.11 31.29
N ASP A 39 14.78 -14.12 32.11
CA ASP A 39 14.67 -15.54 31.75
C ASP A 39 13.25 -15.91 31.36
N GLU A 40 12.25 -15.37 32.05
CA GLU A 40 10.85 -15.62 31.72
C GLU A 40 10.49 -15.10 30.30
N ARG A 41 10.94 -13.89 29.95
CA ARG A 41 10.70 -13.32 28.60
C ARG A 41 11.44 -14.12 27.53
N LEU A 42 12.70 -14.48 27.80
CA LEU A 42 13.51 -15.30 26.90
C LEU A 42 12.90 -16.70 26.72
N TYR A 43 12.38 -17.30 27.78
CA TYR A 43 11.70 -18.59 27.72
C TYR A 43 10.56 -18.59 26.69
N TYR A 44 9.70 -17.56 26.68
CA TYR A 44 8.61 -17.46 25.70
C TYR A 44 9.14 -17.29 24.26
N GLN A 45 10.17 -16.48 24.06
CA GLN A 45 10.79 -16.31 22.75
C GLN A 45 11.41 -17.63 22.23
N PHE A 46 12.22 -18.30 23.05
CA PHE A 46 12.86 -19.55 22.66
C PHE A 46 11.85 -20.68 22.48
N ARG A 47 10.80 -20.75 23.31
CA ARG A 47 9.70 -21.70 23.12
C ARG A 47 9.03 -21.52 21.76
N LEU A 48 8.80 -20.27 21.32
CA LEU A 48 8.26 -20.02 19.97
C LEU A 48 9.25 -20.46 18.89
N ARG A 49 10.54 -20.13 19.01
CA ARG A 49 11.57 -20.55 18.05
C ARG A 49 11.69 -22.07 17.94
N MET A 50 11.60 -22.79 19.06
CA MET A 50 11.56 -24.26 19.08
C MET A 50 10.30 -24.79 18.39
N ARG A 51 9.11 -24.21 18.64
CA ARG A 51 7.87 -24.61 17.96
C ARG A 51 7.90 -24.40 16.45
N LEU A 52 8.66 -23.40 15.99
CA LEU A 52 8.88 -23.12 14.58
C LEU A 52 10.00 -23.97 13.95
N GLY A 53 10.61 -24.88 14.72
CA GLY A 53 11.68 -25.76 14.23
C GLY A 53 13.03 -25.05 14.02
N HIS A 54 13.22 -23.85 14.56
CA HIS A 54 14.42 -23.04 14.31
C HIS A 54 15.75 -23.69 14.74
N PHE A 55 15.68 -24.70 15.62
CA PHE A 55 16.85 -25.45 16.10
C PHE A 55 16.88 -26.90 15.60
N ASP A 56 15.93 -27.28 14.74
CA ASP A 56 15.88 -28.62 14.14
C ASP A 56 16.72 -28.64 12.85
N PRO A 57 17.33 -29.78 12.47
CA PRO A 57 18.11 -29.87 11.23
C PRO A 57 17.31 -29.65 9.94
N GLU A 58 16.02 -30.01 9.95
CA GLU A 58 15.04 -29.78 8.88
C GLU A 58 13.65 -29.66 9.51
N GLY A 59 12.93 -28.61 9.16
CA GLY A 59 11.56 -28.35 9.55
C GLY A 59 10.61 -28.26 8.35
N PRO A 60 9.30 -28.22 8.60
CA PRO A 60 8.30 -28.11 7.54
C PRO A 60 8.42 -26.81 6.72
N LEU A 61 8.94 -25.75 7.32
CA LEU A 61 9.15 -24.46 6.66
C LEU A 61 10.32 -24.48 5.66
N ASP A 62 11.30 -25.36 5.87
CA ASP A 62 12.47 -25.50 4.97
C ASP A 62 12.12 -26.13 3.62
N ARG A 63 10.91 -26.70 3.51
CA ARG A 63 10.39 -27.33 2.28
C ARG A 63 9.72 -26.34 1.33
N ILE A 64 9.55 -25.09 1.74
CA ILE A 64 8.95 -24.04 0.91
C ILE A 64 10.03 -23.53 -0.04
N SER A 65 9.88 -23.82 -1.34
CA SER A 65 10.82 -23.36 -2.36
C SER A 65 10.73 -21.83 -2.54
N ALA A 66 11.85 -21.22 -2.92
CA ALA A 66 11.86 -19.85 -3.41
C ALA A 66 10.99 -19.66 -4.66
N ASP A 67 10.76 -20.72 -5.45
CA ASP A 67 9.90 -20.70 -6.63
C ASP A 67 8.41 -20.47 -6.30
N GLU A 68 8.02 -20.64 -5.04
CA GLU A 68 6.68 -20.27 -4.56
C GLU A 68 6.47 -18.74 -4.55
N VAL A 69 7.56 -17.98 -4.42
CA VAL A 69 7.52 -16.52 -4.52
C VAL A 69 7.28 -16.14 -5.97
N CYS A 70 6.23 -15.35 -6.21
CA CYS A 70 5.81 -14.95 -7.56
C CYS A 70 5.40 -16.11 -8.47
N SER A 71 4.98 -17.26 -7.89
CA SER A 71 4.39 -18.35 -8.66
C SER A 71 3.11 -17.90 -9.39
N GLU A 72 2.72 -18.63 -10.45
CA GLU A 72 1.47 -18.34 -11.17
C GLU A 72 0.26 -18.35 -10.25
N TYR A 73 0.25 -19.28 -9.28
CA TYR A 73 -0.78 -19.35 -8.25
C TYR A 73 -0.80 -18.08 -7.37
N ALA A 74 0.36 -17.64 -6.85
CA ALA A 74 0.43 -16.43 -6.03
C ALA A 74 0.00 -15.18 -6.80
N LEU A 75 0.41 -15.05 -8.06
CA LEU A 75 0.02 -13.94 -8.94
C LEU A 75 -1.48 -13.95 -9.25
N ALA A 76 -2.07 -15.13 -9.52
CA ALA A 76 -3.49 -15.27 -9.75
C ALA A 76 -4.30 -14.92 -8.49
N LEU A 77 -3.87 -15.40 -7.32
CA LEU A 77 -4.52 -15.12 -6.04
C LEU A 77 -4.48 -13.62 -5.69
N MET A 78 -3.35 -12.95 -5.93
CA MET A 78 -3.24 -11.50 -5.73
C MET A 78 -4.19 -10.71 -6.64
N ARG A 79 -4.30 -11.09 -7.92
CA ARG A 79 -5.22 -10.45 -8.87
C ARG A 79 -6.68 -10.67 -8.48
N ASP A 80 -7.04 -11.89 -8.10
CA ASP A 80 -8.38 -12.26 -7.66
C ASP A 80 -8.77 -11.51 -6.38
N GLY A 81 -7.88 -11.49 -5.38
CA GLY A 81 -8.09 -10.73 -4.15
C GLY A 81 -8.26 -9.22 -4.40
N ALA A 82 -7.47 -8.62 -5.29
CA ALA A 82 -7.63 -7.23 -5.68
C ALA A 82 -8.98 -6.97 -6.37
N ALA A 83 -9.38 -7.85 -7.31
CA ALA A 83 -10.66 -7.74 -8.01
C ALA A 83 -11.87 -7.85 -7.05
N GLN A 84 -11.81 -8.77 -6.08
CA GLN A 84 -12.87 -8.92 -5.08
C GLN A 84 -12.91 -7.78 -4.06
N GLY A 85 -11.78 -7.11 -3.81
CA GLY A 85 -11.70 -5.95 -2.92
C GLY A 85 -12.27 -4.66 -3.52
N CYS A 86 -12.41 -4.57 -4.84
CA CYS A 86 -12.98 -3.40 -5.51
C CYS A 86 -14.49 -3.29 -5.27
N THR A 87 -14.97 -2.11 -4.87
CA THR A 87 -16.40 -1.85 -4.66
C THR A 87 -16.94 -0.87 -5.69
N LEU A 88 -17.95 -1.28 -6.45
CA LEU A 88 -18.68 -0.41 -7.37
C LEU A 88 -19.75 0.39 -6.61
N LEU A 89 -19.48 1.67 -6.36
CA LEU A 89 -20.39 2.55 -5.61
C LEU A 89 -21.54 3.10 -6.46
N LYS A 90 -21.29 3.37 -7.75
CA LYS A 90 -22.27 3.93 -8.67
C LYS A 90 -22.01 3.42 -10.07
N ASN A 91 -23.06 2.96 -10.74
CA ASN A 91 -23.07 2.70 -12.18
C ASN A 91 -24.33 3.35 -12.76
N SER A 92 -24.14 4.33 -13.63
CA SER A 92 -25.23 5.13 -14.19
C SER A 92 -25.30 4.89 -15.70
N GLY A 93 -26.51 4.82 -16.26
CA GLY A 93 -26.69 4.70 -17.72
C GLY A 93 -26.09 3.44 -18.36
N GLY A 94 -25.71 2.43 -17.57
CA GLY A 94 -25.03 1.24 -18.08
C GLY A 94 -23.60 1.51 -18.58
N THR A 95 -22.94 2.56 -18.09
CA THR A 95 -21.56 2.93 -18.47
C THR A 95 -20.57 1.80 -18.26
N LEU A 96 -20.67 1.06 -17.16
CA LEU A 96 -19.82 -0.11 -16.89
C LEU A 96 -20.58 -1.42 -17.10
N PRO A 97 -19.92 -2.48 -17.61
CA PRO A 97 -18.51 -2.53 -18.02
C PRO A 97 -18.23 -1.80 -19.34
N LEU A 98 -17.00 -1.27 -19.51
CA LEU A 98 -16.58 -0.67 -20.77
C LEU A 98 -16.54 -1.74 -21.88
N PRO A 99 -16.90 -1.40 -23.13
CA PRO A 99 -16.75 -2.32 -24.25
C PRO A 99 -15.29 -2.74 -24.43
N ALA A 100 -15.04 -4.03 -24.68
CA ALA A 100 -13.69 -4.57 -24.88
C ALA A 100 -12.94 -3.96 -26.09
N ALA A 101 -13.65 -3.22 -26.95
CA ALA A 101 -13.11 -2.51 -28.10
C ALA A 101 -13.29 -0.99 -27.98
N ALA A 102 -13.28 -0.44 -26.75
CA ALA A 102 -13.28 1.00 -26.53
C ALA A 102 -12.16 1.64 -27.37
N ALA A 103 -12.55 2.52 -28.30
CA ALA A 103 -11.65 2.97 -29.36
C ALA A 103 -10.61 3.95 -28.83
N SER A 104 -10.99 4.80 -27.88
CA SER A 104 -10.09 5.73 -27.21
C SER A 104 -10.48 5.98 -25.75
N VAL A 105 -9.49 5.87 -24.86
CA VAL A 105 -9.64 6.10 -23.42
C VAL A 105 -8.65 7.17 -22.97
N ALA A 106 -9.13 8.25 -22.34
CA ALA A 106 -8.29 9.18 -21.60
C ALA A 106 -8.20 8.72 -20.14
N VAL A 107 -6.99 8.43 -19.67
CA VAL A 107 -6.73 8.09 -18.27
C VAL A 107 -6.15 9.33 -17.58
N LEU A 108 -6.88 9.85 -16.60
CA LEU A 108 -6.58 11.09 -15.91
C LEU A 108 -6.39 10.92 -14.40
N GLY A 109 -5.83 11.95 -13.74
CA GLY A 109 -5.78 12.06 -12.28
C GLY A 109 -4.46 11.61 -11.65
N PRO A 110 -4.14 12.10 -10.43
CA PRO A 110 -2.86 11.85 -9.80
C PRO A 110 -2.66 10.38 -9.38
N ASN A 111 -3.74 9.66 -9.05
CA ASN A 111 -3.69 8.23 -8.73
C ASN A 111 -3.70 7.32 -9.98
N SER A 112 -3.67 7.89 -11.19
CA SER A 112 -3.58 7.07 -12.41
C SER A 112 -2.19 6.50 -12.68
N ASN A 113 -1.16 7.13 -12.11
CA ASN A 113 0.26 6.78 -12.30
C ASN A 113 0.94 6.46 -10.96
N THR A 114 0.31 5.57 -10.20
CA THR A 114 0.80 5.19 -8.88
C THR A 114 2.13 4.45 -8.97
N THR A 115 3.08 4.86 -8.16
CA THR A 115 4.37 4.20 -7.96
C THR A 115 4.41 3.49 -6.61
N LYS A 116 5.47 2.71 -6.38
CA LYS A 116 5.72 2.11 -5.06
C LYS A 116 5.62 3.14 -3.94
N GLN A 117 6.28 4.28 -4.12
CA GLN A 117 6.36 5.33 -3.11
C GLN A 117 4.99 5.91 -2.76
N THR A 118 4.01 5.82 -3.68
CA THR A 118 2.67 6.36 -3.48
C THR A 118 1.68 5.35 -2.90
N VAL A 119 1.84 4.04 -3.15
CA VAL A 119 0.81 3.04 -2.77
C VAL A 119 1.31 1.86 -1.94
N ALA A 120 2.61 1.59 -1.93
CA ALA A 120 3.16 0.45 -1.21
C ALA A 120 3.80 0.93 0.08
N TYR A 121 3.03 0.84 1.16
CA TYR A 121 3.44 1.37 2.45
C TYR A 121 4.48 0.48 3.15
N TYR A 122 4.04 -0.66 3.69
CA TYR A 122 4.92 -1.75 4.17
C TYR A 122 5.14 -2.83 3.10
N GLY A 123 5.02 -2.47 1.82
CA GLY A 123 5.14 -3.40 0.70
C GLY A 123 6.59 -3.76 0.36
N GLY A 124 6.77 -4.96 -0.21
CA GLY A 124 8.08 -5.48 -0.61
C GLY A 124 8.84 -4.55 -1.57
N GLN A 125 10.18 -4.52 -1.47
CA GLN A 125 11.02 -3.64 -2.28
C GLN A 125 11.12 -4.04 -3.76
N ARG A 126 10.82 -5.29 -4.08
CA ARG A 126 10.93 -5.86 -5.43
C ARG A 126 9.61 -6.57 -5.77
N PRO A 127 8.69 -5.93 -6.50
CA PRO A 127 7.49 -6.61 -6.94
C PRO A 127 7.84 -7.70 -7.95
N CYS A 128 6.95 -8.68 -8.12
CA CYS A 128 7.10 -9.71 -9.13
C CYS A 128 7.23 -9.07 -10.53
N GLY A 129 8.27 -9.42 -11.28
CA GLY A 129 8.55 -8.82 -12.58
C GLY A 129 9.07 -7.38 -12.54
N MET A 130 9.41 -6.85 -11.36
CA MET A 130 9.95 -5.49 -11.17
C MET A 130 9.06 -4.36 -11.70
N HIS A 131 7.78 -4.65 -11.96
CA HIS A 131 6.80 -3.71 -12.49
C HIS A 131 5.66 -3.52 -11.51
N ILE A 132 5.25 -2.26 -11.34
CA ILE A 132 4.11 -1.87 -10.51
C ILE A 132 3.01 -1.43 -11.44
N TRP A 133 1.99 -2.27 -11.55
CA TRP A 133 0.81 -1.98 -12.33
C TRP A 133 0.05 -0.80 -11.72
N ASN A 134 -0.10 0.27 -12.49
CA ASN A 134 -1.00 1.38 -12.18
C ASN A 134 -2.23 1.35 -13.09
N LEU A 135 -3.15 2.29 -12.89
CA LEU A 135 -4.40 2.37 -13.65
C LEU A 135 -4.16 2.59 -15.15
N ALA A 136 -3.19 3.43 -15.52
CA ALA A 136 -2.87 3.69 -16.91
C ALA A 136 -2.32 2.43 -17.61
N ASP A 137 -1.45 1.66 -16.93
CA ASP A 137 -0.94 0.38 -17.45
C ASP A 137 -2.06 -0.65 -17.62
N ALA A 138 -2.94 -0.78 -16.62
CA ALA A 138 -4.08 -1.70 -16.69
C ALA A 138 -5.05 -1.37 -17.84
N VAL A 139 -5.32 -0.08 -18.08
CA VAL A 139 -6.18 0.34 -19.20
C VAL A 139 -5.51 0.11 -20.56
N ARG A 140 -4.18 0.31 -20.67
CA ARG A 140 -3.42 0.06 -21.91
C ARG A 140 -3.46 -1.39 -22.38
N GLU A 141 -3.59 -2.35 -21.47
CA GLU A 141 -3.72 -3.77 -21.84
C GLU A 141 -5.08 -4.11 -22.49
N HIS A 142 -6.07 -3.24 -22.34
CA HIS A 142 -7.46 -3.53 -22.73
C HIS A 142 -8.09 -2.52 -23.70
N ALA A 143 -7.46 -1.36 -23.92
CA ALA A 143 -7.96 -0.30 -24.81
C ALA A 143 -7.02 -0.07 -26.00
N ALA A 144 -7.59 0.21 -27.18
CA ALA A 144 -6.82 0.35 -28.41
C ALA A 144 -5.97 1.63 -28.48
N ASN A 145 -6.48 2.73 -27.92
CA ASN A 145 -5.79 4.01 -27.87
C ASN A 145 -5.95 4.64 -26.49
N VAL A 146 -4.83 4.85 -25.79
CA VAL A 146 -4.82 5.39 -24.43
C VAL A 146 -3.97 6.65 -24.37
N THR A 147 -4.61 7.76 -24.04
CA THR A 147 -3.92 9.00 -23.67
C THR A 147 -3.89 9.11 -22.16
N HIS A 148 -2.72 9.35 -21.59
CA HIS A 148 -2.55 9.45 -20.14
C HIS A 148 -2.01 10.84 -19.76
N GLN A 149 -2.71 11.52 -18.86
CA GLN A 149 -2.33 12.83 -18.34
C GLN A 149 -2.77 12.93 -16.88
N MET A 150 -1.88 13.28 -15.93
CA MET A 150 -2.31 13.36 -14.53
C MET A 150 -3.34 14.48 -14.29
N GLY A 151 -3.29 15.57 -15.06
CA GLY A 151 -4.21 16.71 -14.97
C GLY A 151 -3.97 17.61 -13.75
N VAL A 152 -3.51 17.05 -12.62
CA VAL A 152 -2.97 17.78 -11.48
C VAL A 152 -1.70 17.10 -11.00
N LYS A 153 -0.84 17.85 -10.29
CA LYS A 153 0.50 17.39 -9.93
C LYS A 153 0.53 16.18 -8.99
N ASP A 154 -0.31 16.20 -7.95
CA ASP A 154 -0.37 15.17 -6.90
C ASP A 154 -1.73 15.21 -6.18
N VAL A 155 -1.90 14.37 -5.15
CA VAL A 155 -3.18 14.23 -4.43
C VAL A 155 -3.47 15.36 -3.44
N GLN A 156 -2.51 16.25 -3.15
CA GLN A 156 -2.65 17.31 -2.14
C GLN A 156 -2.76 18.73 -2.74
N VAL A 157 -2.62 18.87 -4.05
CA VAL A 157 -2.56 20.18 -4.71
C VAL A 157 -3.92 20.90 -4.80
N SER A 158 -3.89 22.23 -4.87
CA SER A 158 -5.06 23.12 -5.04
C SER A 158 -5.16 23.79 -6.41
N ASP A 159 -4.16 23.57 -7.27
CA ASP A 159 -4.01 24.17 -8.59
C ASP A 159 -5.15 23.79 -9.53
N ASP A 160 -5.35 24.60 -10.57
CA ASP A 160 -6.32 24.30 -11.61
C ASP A 160 -5.84 23.14 -12.51
N PRO A 161 -6.76 22.36 -13.11
CA PRO A 161 -6.40 21.27 -14.00
C PRO A 161 -5.60 21.73 -15.22
N ASP A 162 -4.60 20.94 -15.61
CA ASP A 162 -3.83 21.14 -16.84
C ASP A 162 -4.77 21.11 -18.06
N PRO A 163 -4.81 22.17 -18.90
CA PRO A 163 -5.61 22.20 -20.12
C PRO A 163 -5.34 21.02 -21.08
N ILE A 164 -4.13 20.46 -21.08
CA ILE A 164 -3.78 19.29 -21.90
C ILE A 164 -4.56 18.06 -21.46
N ALA A 165 -4.77 17.87 -20.15
CA ALA A 165 -5.58 16.78 -19.62
C ALA A 165 -7.05 16.93 -20.00
N LEU A 166 -7.58 18.17 -19.96
CA LEU A 166 -8.96 18.45 -20.37
C LEU A 166 -9.17 18.27 -21.87
N ALA A 167 -8.19 18.63 -22.70
CA ALA A 167 -8.21 18.35 -24.14
C ALA A 167 -8.23 16.83 -24.40
N ALA A 168 -7.42 16.06 -23.68
CA ALA A 168 -7.42 14.60 -23.78
C ALA A 168 -8.78 13.98 -23.39
N ALA A 169 -9.41 14.46 -22.31
CA ALA A 169 -10.76 14.03 -21.92
C ALA A 169 -11.81 14.31 -23.02
N LYS A 170 -11.75 15.50 -23.62
CA LYS A 170 -12.69 15.91 -24.68
C LYS A 170 -12.56 15.06 -25.95
N ASP A 171 -11.33 14.72 -26.31
CA ASP A 171 -11.06 13.99 -27.56
C ASP A 171 -11.36 12.49 -27.44
N ALA A 172 -11.25 11.92 -26.24
CA ALA A 172 -11.52 10.51 -25.98
C ALA A 172 -13.01 10.14 -26.07
N GLU A 173 -13.30 8.85 -26.22
CA GLU A 173 -14.65 8.29 -26.12
C GLU A 173 -14.99 7.99 -24.66
N TRP A 174 -14.00 7.52 -23.89
CA TRP A 174 -14.15 7.20 -22.47
C TRP A 174 -13.10 7.94 -21.64
N VAL A 175 -13.50 8.39 -20.45
CA VAL A 175 -12.58 9.01 -19.48
C VAL A 175 -12.54 8.16 -18.22
N VAL A 176 -11.34 7.78 -17.79
CA VAL A 176 -11.07 7.06 -16.55
C VAL A 176 -10.26 7.98 -15.63
N LEU A 177 -10.83 8.38 -14.49
CA LEU A 177 -10.19 9.27 -13.53
C LEU A 177 -9.69 8.48 -12.30
N GLY A 178 -8.38 8.49 -12.07
CA GLY A 178 -7.75 8.03 -10.84
C GLY A 178 -7.50 9.18 -9.87
N VAL A 179 -8.40 9.36 -8.91
CA VAL A 179 -8.32 10.37 -7.83
C VAL A 179 -8.44 9.69 -6.47
N GLY A 180 -8.01 10.37 -5.41
CA GLY A 180 -8.03 9.83 -4.06
C GLY A 180 -6.89 10.37 -3.21
N THR A 181 -6.26 9.46 -2.47
CA THR A 181 -5.20 9.74 -1.52
C THR A 181 -3.98 8.86 -1.81
N ASP A 182 -2.86 9.18 -1.17
CA ASP A 182 -1.64 8.38 -1.18
C ASP A 182 -0.85 8.61 0.12
N LEU A 183 0.33 8.01 0.24
CA LEU A 183 1.19 8.14 1.42
C LEU A 183 1.73 9.55 1.65
N SER A 184 1.68 10.43 0.64
CA SER A 184 2.02 11.83 0.84
C SER A 184 0.98 12.54 1.72
N LEU A 185 -0.29 12.09 1.72
CA LEU A 185 -1.33 12.66 2.58
C LEU A 185 -1.31 12.08 3.99
N ALA A 186 -1.22 10.75 4.12
CA ALA A 186 -1.25 10.07 5.41
C ALA A 186 -0.32 8.85 5.46
N GLU A 187 0.43 8.74 6.55
CA GLU A 187 1.35 7.65 6.87
C GLU A 187 1.57 7.57 8.41
N GLU A 188 2.30 6.58 8.92
CA GLU A 188 2.68 6.46 10.34
C GLU A 188 3.35 7.74 10.83
N GLY A 189 2.83 8.27 11.94
CA GLY A 189 3.27 9.55 12.49
C GLY A 189 2.74 10.78 11.74
N LYS A 190 1.89 10.59 10.71
CA LYS A 190 1.29 11.67 9.92
C LYS A 190 -0.18 11.38 9.60
N ASP A 191 -1.06 11.87 10.45
CA ASP A 191 -2.50 11.80 10.21
C ASP A 191 -2.95 12.76 9.09
N ALA A 192 -3.94 12.33 8.30
CA ALA A 192 -4.64 13.24 7.41
C ALA A 192 -5.42 14.28 8.21
N THR A 193 -5.35 15.55 7.81
CA THR A 193 -6.10 16.65 8.45
C THR A 193 -7.47 16.90 7.80
N ALA A 194 -7.75 16.24 6.67
CA ALA A 194 -9.01 16.29 5.95
C ALA A 194 -9.29 14.96 5.24
N LEU A 195 -10.58 14.64 5.07
CA LEU A 195 -11.04 13.43 4.35
C LEU A 195 -11.53 13.73 2.92
N ALA A 196 -11.64 15.00 2.57
CA ALA A 196 -12.06 15.41 1.24
C ALA A 196 -10.90 15.27 0.24
N LEU A 197 -11.24 15.13 -1.05
CA LEU A 197 -10.27 15.35 -2.12
C LEU A 197 -9.69 16.76 -2.00
N SER A 198 -8.44 16.93 -2.45
CA SER A 198 -7.86 18.26 -2.56
C SER A 198 -8.66 19.12 -3.53
N ALA A 199 -8.58 20.45 -3.39
CA ALA A 199 -9.29 21.38 -4.27
C ALA A 199 -8.92 21.17 -5.75
N GLY A 200 -7.67 20.84 -6.06
CA GLY A 200 -7.24 20.57 -7.43
C GLY A 200 -7.87 19.29 -8.00
N GLN A 201 -7.93 18.22 -7.20
CA GLN A 201 -8.60 16.98 -7.62
C GLN A 201 -10.11 17.19 -7.84
N ALA A 202 -10.77 17.95 -6.96
CA ALA A 202 -12.19 18.28 -7.13
C ALA A 202 -12.44 19.05 -8.44
N LYS A 203 -11.66 20.10 -8.70
CA LYS A 203 -11.71 20.86 -9.96
C LYS A 203 -11.45 19.98 -11.18
N LEU A 204 -10.51 19.04 -11.11
CA LEU A 204 -10.22 18.12 -12.21
C LEU A 204 -11.42 17.21 -12.51
N VAL A 205 -12.08 16.67 -11.47
CA VAL A 205 -13.28 15.84 -11.64
C VAL A 205 -14.40 16.64 -12.29
N GLU A 206 -14.67 17.86 -11.82
CA GLU A 206 -15.71 18.74 -12.37
C GLU A 206 -15.41 19.10 -13.83
N ALA A 207 -14.22 19.64 -14.11
CA ALA A 207 -13.84 20.08 -15.45
C ALA A 207 -13.76 18.92 -16.45
N ALA A 208 -13.28 17.74 -16.05
CA ALA A 208 -13.25 16.56 -16.90
C ALA A 208 -14.67 16.06 -17.21
N ALA A 209 -15.58 16.08 -16.25
CA ALA A 209 -16.98 15.70 -16.45
C ALA A 209 -17.73 16.67 -17.39
N GLU A 210 -17.39 17.96 -17.38
CA GLU A 210 -17.99 18.95 -18.27
C GLU A 210 -17.55 18.80 -19.74
N VAL A 211 -16.30 18.39 -19.98
CA VAL A 211 -15.75 18.27 -21.35
C VAL A 211 -15.87 16.87 -21.94
N ALA A 212 -16.08 15.84 -21.12
CA ALA A 212 -16.31 14.48 -21.56
C ALA A 212 -17.65 14.35 -22.33
N LYS A 213 -17.72 13.36 -23.21
CA LYS A 213 -18.89 13.09 -24.07
C LYS A 213 -20.01 12.36 -23.35
#